data_AF-A0A2W1ZGB3-F1
#
_entry.id   AF-A0A2W1ZGB3-F1
#
_cell.length_a   1.000
_cell.length_b   1.000
_cell.length_c   1.000
_cell.angle_alpha   90.00
_cell.angle_beta   90.00
_cell.angle_gamma   90.00
#
_symmetry.space_group_name_H-M   'P 1'
#
loop_
_entity.id
_entity.type
_entity.pdbx_description
1 polymer ?
#
loop_
_entity_poly.entity_id
_entity_poly.type
_entity_poly.pdbx_seq_one_letter_code
_entity_poly.pdbx_strand_id
1 'polypeptide(L)'
;MALRPLLAPALLGVLAVLLTGCVAVGPQQGYLTLTGSDAVALPPCGSPDPVPVAALATDVPAECEPAGQALVFPGGEQVQLPAETIGTGAQVSASGVVRSYVGVGRYGIVAAESGSGCSEVREWGTAEGLRRVHAAFGPEWMCG
;
A
#
# COMPACT_ATOMS: atom_id res chain seq x y z
N MET A 1 46.18 49.17 27.50
CA MET A 1 47.42 49.02 26.70
C MET A 1 48.07 47.73 27.16
N ALA A 2 48.13 46.67 26.33
CA ALA A 2 48.60 45.31 26.67
C ALA A 2 47.81 44.59 27.80
N LEU A 3 47.79 43.26 27.97
CA LEU A 3 48.02 42.14 27.02
C LEU A 3 47.13 40.93 27.41
N ARG A 4 46.85 40.03 26.45
CA ARG A 4 46.43 38.61 26.67
C ARG A 4 47.71 37.74 26.89
N PRO A 5 47.67 36.42 27.25
CA PRO A 5 46.62 35.40 27.08
C PRO A 5 46.29 34.66 28.43
N LEU A 6 46.03 33.35 28.63
CA LEU A 6 46.02 32.10 27.82
C LEU A 6 45.15 31.02 28.53
N LEU A 7 45.10 29.80 27.97
CA LEU A 7 44.72 28.49 28.54
C LEU A 7 43.29 28.29 29.08
N ALA A 8 42.45 27.65 28.25
CA ALA A 8 41.44 26.67 28.68
C ALA A 8 42.09 25.27 28.83
N PRO A 9 41.40 24.25 29.36
CA PRO A 9 40.55 23.44 28.46
C PRO A 9 39.23 22.87 29.06
N ALA A 10 38.35 22.51 28.13
CA ALA A 10 37.34 21.44 28.13
C ALA A 10 36.78 20.85 29.46
N LEU A 11 35.44 20.83 29.52
CA LEU A 11 34.69 19.62 29.87
C LEU A 11 33.35 19.61 29.15
N LEU A 12 33.01 18.51 28.46
CA LEU A 12 31.74 18.36 27.75
C LEU A 12 30.63 17.97 28.74
N GLY A 13 29.49 18.65 28.66
CA GLY A 13 28.21 18.20 29.21
C GLY A 13 27.17 18.17 28.09
N VAL A 14 26.93 17.00 27.49
CA VAL A 14 25.98 16.85 26.38
C VAL A 14 24.56 16.95 26.94
N LEU A 15 23.91 18.09 26.73
CA LEU A 15 22.53 18.31 27.17
C LEU A 15 21.56 17.65 26.18
N ALA A 16 21.26 16.37 26.41
CA ALA A 16 20.31 15.61 25.61
C ALA A 16 18.88 16.11 25.84
N VAL A 17 18.38 16.96 24.95
CA VAL A 17 16.99 17.44 24.95
C VAL A 17 16.32 17.09 23.62
N LEU A 18 15.60 15.96 23.66
CA LEU A 18 14.36 15.73 22.91
C LEU A 18 14.31 16.29 21.48
N LEU A 19 14.96 15.57 20.55
CA LEU A 19 14.49 15.54 19.16
C LEU A 19 13.13 14.83 19.12
N THR A 20 12.05 15.53 19.48
CA THR A 20 10.69 15.14 19.13
C THR A 20 10.53 15.31 17.62
N GLY A 21 11.08 14.36 16.88
CA GLY A 21 10.93 14.25 15.44
C GLY A 21 9.47 13.94 15.12
N CYS A 22 8.66 14.98 15.01
CA CYS A 22 7.40 14.90 14.28
C CYS A 22 7.72 14.68 12.79
N VAL A 23 8.06 13.43 12.46
CA VAL A 23 7.96 12.92 11.10
C VAL A 23 6.48 12.91 10.74
N ALA A 24 6.00 14.08 10.31
CA ALA A 24 4.87 14.16 9.41
C ALA A 24 5.29 13.45 8.13
N VAL A 25 5.05 12.13 8.09
CA VAL A 25 5.15 11.33 6.88
C VAL A 25 4.10 11.92 5.94
N GLY A 26 4.57 12.74 4.99
CA GLY A 26 3.72 13.21 3.89
C GLY A 26 3.26 12.02 3.06
N PRO A 27 2.11 12.15 2.36
CA PRO A 27 1.52 11.02 1.65
C PRO A 27 2.52 10.39 0.69
N GLN A 28 2.65 9.06 0.74
CA GLN A 28 3.64 8.31 -0.03
C GLN A 28 3.20 8.22 -1.49
N GLN A 29 3.53 9.27 -2.25
CA GLN A 29 3.26 9.43 -3.68
C GLN A 29 4.16 8.51 -4.53
N GLY A 30 3.94 7.21 -4.36
CA GLY A 30 4.46 6.15 -5.21
C GLY A 30 3.73 6.08 -6.55
N TYR A 31 4.38 5.45 -7.53
CA TYR A 31 3.79 5.16 -8.84
C TYR A 31 4.14 3.74 -9.25
N LEU A 32 3.13 2.86 -9.31
CA LEU A 32 3.30 1.49 -9.81
C LEU A 32 3.59 1.50 -11.32
N THR A 33 4.89 1.48 -11.64
CA THR A 33 5.38 1.52 -13.03
C THR A 33 5.61 0.09 -13.52
N LEU A 34 4.65 -0.45 -14.27
CA LEU A 34 4.81 -1.73 -14.98
C LEU A 34 5.44 -1.47 -16.35
N THR A 35 6.32 -2.36 -16.82
CA THR A 35 7.06 -2.19 -18.08
C THR A 35 7.10 -3.46 -18.91
N GLY A 36 7.15 -3.32 -20.24
CA GLY A 36 7.23 -4.45 -21.16
C GLY A 36 6.09 -5.45 -20.96
N SER A 37 6.44 -6.72 -20.75
CA SER A 37 5.48 -7.80 -20.51
C SER A 37 4.75 -7.73 -19.17
N ASP A 38 5.21 -6.91 -18.21
CA ASP A 38 4.56 -6.76 -16.90
C ASP A 38 3.29 -5.90 -16.97
N ALA A 39 3.25 -4.96 -17.92
CA ALA A 39 2.12 -4.07 -18.17
C ALA A 39 1.02 -4.71 -19.04
N VAL A 40 1.15 -6.01 -19.36
CA VAL A 40 0.11 -6.75 -20.10
C VAL A 40 -1.08 -6.97 -19.17
N ALA A 41 -2.21 -6.32 -19.50
CA ALA A 41 -3.49 -6.61 -18.87
C ALA A 41 -3.91 -8.06 -19.19
N LEU A 42 -4.45 -8.75 -18.19
CA LEU A 42 -5.02 -10.08 -18.36
C LEU A 42 -6.41 -9.96 -19.03
N PRO A 43 -6.88 -10.98 -19.77
CA PRO A 43 -8.24 -10.97 -20.30
C PRO A 43 -9.27 -10.92 -19.15
N PRO A 44 -10.45 -10.31 -19.34
CA PRO A 44 -11.47 -10.29 -18.31
C PRO A 44 -11.96 -11.72 -17.99
N CYS A 45 -12.11 -12.03 -16.70
CA CYS A 45 -12.61 -13.32 -16.24
C CYS A 45 -14.08 -13.54 -16.68
N GLY A 46 -14.36 -14.68 -17.31
CA GLY A 46 -15.63 -14.94 -18.01
C GLY A 46 -16.87 -15.24 -17.15
N SER A 47 -16.80 -15.13 -15.82
CA SER A 47 -17.96 -15.23 -14.92
C SER A 47 -18.29 -13.86 -14.31
N PRO A 48 -19.56 -13.52 -14.03
CA PRO A 48 -19.90 -12.32 -13.25
C PRO A 48 -19.82 -12.54 -11.71
N ASP A 49 -19.40 -13.72 -11.24
CA ASP A 49 -19.37 -14.04 -9.80
C ASP A 49 -18.46 -13.10 -8.98
N PRO A 50 -18.88 -12.65 -7.78
CA PRO A 50 -18.02 -11.90 -6.87
C PRO A 50 -16.79 -12.70 -6.40
N VAL A 51 -15.63 -12.07 -6.36
CA VAL A 51 -14.34 -12.70 -5.99
C VAL A 51 -14.03 -12.45 -4.51
N PRO A 52 -13.95 -13.48 -3.66
CA PRO A 52 -13.45 -13.31 -2.30
C PRO A 52 -11.99 -12.86 -2.33
N VAL A 53 -11.62 -11.82 -1.56
CA VAL A 53 -10.22 -11.34 -1.53
C VAL A 53 -9.24 -12.44 -1.09
N ALA A 54 -9.70 -13.39 -0.29
CA ALA A 54 -8.93 -14.58 0.09
C ALA A 54 -8.47 -15.44 -1.11
N ALA A 55 -9.18 -15.41 -2.25
CA ALA A 55 -8.78 -16.12 -3.46
C ALA A 55 -7.64 -15.44 -4.23
N LEU A 56 -7.35 -14.16 -3.94
CA LEU A 56 -6.21 -13.44 -4.51
C LEU A 56 -4.87 -13.89 -3.89
N ALA A 57 -4.90 -14.44 -2.67
CA ALA A 57 -3.73 -14.94 -1.95
C ALA A 57 -3.32 -16.33 -2.48
N THR A 58 -2.62 -16.35 -3.62
CA THR A 58 -2.20 -17.57 -4.32
C THR A 58 -0.81 -17.45 -4.92
N ASP A 59 -0.09 -18.57 -5.01
CA ASP A 59 1.18 -18.69 -5.74
C ASP A 59 0.97 -18.95 -7.25
N VAL A 60 -0.27 -19.25 -7.67
CA VAL A 60 -0.62 -19.46 -9.08
C VAL A 60 -0.79 -18.09 -9.77
N PRO A 61 -0.09 -17.82 -10.89
CA PRO A 61 -0.29 -16.60 -11.66
C PRO A 61 -1.76 -16.46 -12.12
N ALA A 62 -2.31 -15.25 -12.03
CA ALA A 62 -3.66 -14.98 -12.50
C ALA A 62 -3.74 -15.15 -14.04
N GLU A 63 -4.69 -15.97 -14.51
CA GLU A 63 -4.93 -16.21 -15.95
C GLU A 63 -5.89 -15.17 -16.56
N CYS A 64 -6.71 -14.53 -15.72
CA CYS A 64 -7.68 -13.51 -16.08
C CYS A 64 -7.77 -12.42 -14.99
N GLU A 65 -8.29 -11.25 -15.35
CA GLU A 65 -8.56 -10.14 -14.42
C GLU A 65 -10.07 -10.05 -14.12
N PRO A 66 -10.52 -9.96 -12.85
CA PRO A 66 -11.94 -9.88 -12.50
C PRO A 66 -12.55 -8.46 -12.73
N ALA A 67 -12.27 -7.87 -13.89
CA ALA A 67 -12.81 -6.58 -14.29
C ALA A 67 -14.35 -6.61 -14.30
N GLY A 68 -14.97 -5.60 -13.70
CA GLY A 68 -16.43 -5.51 -13.56
C GLY A 68 -17.06 -6.40 -12.48
N GLN A 69 -16.28 -7.21 -11.75
CA GLN A 69 -16.76 -8.01 -10.63
C GLN A 69 -16.60 -7.27 -9.29
N ALA A 70 -17.25 -7.77 -8.23
CA ALA A 70 -17.08 -7.24 -6.87
C ALA A 70 -16.01 -8.05 -6.10
N LEU A 71 -15.07 -7.36 -5.46
CA LEU A 71 -14.21 -7.95 -4.43
C LEU A 71 -15.00 -8.09 -3.13
N VAL A 72 -15.15 -9.32 -2.62
CA VAL A 72 -15.81 -9.62 -1.35
C VAL A 72 -14.78 -9.69 -0.23
N PHE A 73 -14.86 -8.75 0.70
CA PHE A 73 -14.00 -8.64 1.87
C PHE A 73 -14.54 -9.46 3.06
N PRO A 74 -13.70 -9.72 4.08
CA PRO A 74 -14.14 -10.33 5.33
C PRO A 74 -15.33 -9.58 5.94
N GLY A 75 -16.38 -10.31 6.32
CA GLY A 75 -17.66 -9.73 6.75
C GLY A 75 -18.70 -9.55 5.63
N GLY A 76 -18.35 -9.81 4.36
CA GLY A 76 -19.29 -9.79 3.22
C GLY A 76 -19.48 -8.42 2.56
N GLU A 77 -18.77 -7.41 3.06
CA GLU A 77 -18.63 -6.09 2.45
C GLU A 77 -17.97 -6.18 1.06
N GLN A 78 -18.37 -5.31 0.13
CA GLN A 78 -17.97 -5.41 -1.27
C GLN A 78 -17.41 -4.10 -1.82
N VAL A 79 -16.40 -4.22 -2.68
CA VAL A 79 -15.84 -3.13 -3.49
C VAL A 79 -15.97 -3.51 -4.96
N GLN A 80 -16.71 -2.71 -5.72
CA GLN A 80 -16.94 -2.94 -7.15
C GLN A 80 -15.69 -2.56 -7.96
N LEU A 81 -15.18 -3.49 -8.77
CA LEU A 81 -14.08 -3.23 -9.70
C LEU A 81 -14.59 -2.55 -10.98
N PRO A 82 -13.79 -1.67 -11.61
CA PRO A 82 -14.12 -1.09 -12.92
C PRO A 82 -14.15 -2.16 -14.01
N ALA A 83 -14.97 -1.95 -15.05
CA ALA A 83 -15.19 -2.93 -16.11
C ALA A 83 -14.15 -2.90 -17.26
N GLU A 84 -13.36 -1.83 -17.39
CA GLU A 84 -12.48 -1.61 -18.55
C GLU A 84 -10.99 -1.78 -18.25
N THR A 85 -10.52 -1.32 -17.08
CA THR A 85 -9.12 -1.45 -16.65
C THR A 85 -9.06 -1.31 -15.13
N ILE A 86 -8.43 -2.27 -14.44
CA ILE A 86 -8.25 -2.16 -12.99
C ILE A 86 -7.01 -1.32 -12.69
N GLY A 87 -7.25 -0.05 -12.36
CA GLY A 87 -6.25 0.84 -11.78
C GLY A 87 -6.15 0.65 -10.26
N THR A 88 -6.09 1.77 -9.54
CA THR A 88 -6.25 1.82 -8.08
C THR A 88 -7.64 2.31 -7.70
N GLY A 89 -8.14 1.87 -6.55
CA GLY A 89 -9.39 2.36 -5.97
C GLY A 89 -9.51 2.06 -4.49
N ALA A 90 -10.32 2.84 -3.78
CA ALA A 90 -10.56 2.68 -2.35
C ALA A 90 -12.00 3.06 -1.97
N GLN A 91 -12.51 2.42 -0.91
CA GLN A 91 -13.82 2.62 -0.33
C GLN A 91 -13.69 2.72 1.19
N VAL A 92 -14.30 3.73 1.80
CA VAL A 92 -14.31 3.93 3.26
C VAL A 92 -15.71 3.68 3.79
N SER A 93 -15.82 2.80 4.78
CA SER A 93 -17.08 2.47 5.45
C SER A 93 -17.41 3.49 6.56
N ALA A 94 -18.68 3.53 6.98
CA ALA A 94 -19.13 4.43 8.06
C ALA A 94 -18.48 4.16 9.43
N SER A 95 -17.90 2.96 9.64
CA SER A 95 -17.11 2.61 10.82
C SER A 95 -15.62 2.98 10.71
N GLY A 96 -15.20 3.61 9.60
CA GLY A 96 -13.81 4.00 9.36
C GLY A 96 -12.90 2.86 8.90
N VAL A 97 -13.43 1.67 8.62
CA VAL A 97 -12.67 0.60 7.94
C VAL A 97 -12.50 1.01 6.47
N VAL A 98 -11.26 1.01 6.00
CA VAL A 98 -10.89 1.33 4.61
C VAL A 98 -10.63 0.03 3.85
N ARG A 99 -11.05 -0.02 2.58
CA ARG A 99 -10.81 -1.15 1.67
C ARG A 99 -10.28 -0.63 0.34
N SER A 100 -9.14 -1.13 -0.09
CA SER A 100 -8.41 -0.65 -1.26
C SER A 100 -8.03 -1.79 -2.19
N TYR A 101 -7.82 -1.49 -3.47
CA TYR A 101 -7.24 -2.40 -4.44
C TYR A 101 -6.26 -1.70 -5.38
N VAL A 102 -5.36 -2.50 -5.95
CA VAL A 102 -4.36 -2.12 -6.95
C VAL A 102 -4.31 -3.21 -8.03
N GLY A 103 -4.62 -2.88 -9.27
CA GLY A 103 -4.30 -3.74 -10.41
C GLY A 103 -2.79 -3.75 -10.68
N VAL A 104 -2.20 -4.93 -10.78
CA VAL A 104 -0.74 -5.15 -10.95
C VAL A 104 -0.46 -5.83 -12.31
N GLY A 105 -1.31 -5.57 -13.30
CA GLY A 105 -1.21 -6.12 -14.65
C GLY A 105 -1.18 -7.65 -14.64
N ARG A 106 -0.13 -8.24 -15.23
CA ARG A 106 0.05 -9.70 -15.31
C ARG A 106 0.14 -10.45 -13.97
N TYR A 107 0.21 -9.72 -12.85
CA TYR A 107 0.34 -10.28 -11.50
C TYR A 107 -0.99 -10.30 -10.74
N GLY A 108 -2.09 -9.91 -11.41
CA GLY A 108 -3.44 -9.86 -10.86
C GLY A 108 -3.66 -8.61 -10.01
N ILE A 109 -4.51 -8.74 -8.99
CA ILE A 109 -4.90 -7.65 -8.10
C ILE A 109 -4.27 -7.87 -6.72
N VAL A 110 -3.80 -6.79 -6.11
CA VAL A 110 -3.61 -6.69 -4.65
C VAL A 110 -4.81 -5.97 -4.05
N ALA A 111 -5.38 -6.52 -2.98
CA ALA A 111 -6.42 -5.90 -2.18
C ALA A 111 -5.96 -5.75 -0.73
N ALA A 112 -6.42 -4.71 -0.04
CA ALA A 112 -6.15 -4.51 1.38
C ALA A 112 -7.36 -3.96 2.14
N GLU A 113 -7.44 -4.31 3.42
CA GLU A 113 -8.42 -3.82 4.40
C GLU A 113 -7.65 -3.26 5.60
N SER A 114 -8.02 -2.07 6.08
CA SER A 114 -7.46 -1.51 7.30
C SER A 114 -8.52 -1.02 8.28
N GLY A 115 -8.26 -1.25 9.56
CA GLY A 115 -9.09 -0.78 10.66
C GLY A 115 -9.10 0.75 10.78
N SER A 116 -10.02 1.29 11.57
CA SER A 116 -10.15 2.73 11.80
C SER A 116 -8.83 3.33 12.33
N GLY A 117 -8.20 4.20 11.54
CA GLY A 117 -6.89 4.78 11.89
C GLY A 117 -5.70 3.82 11.71
N CYS A 118 -5.83 2.81 10.83
CA CYS A 118 -4.79 1.85 10.49
C CYS A 118 -4.23 1.03 11.68
N SER A 119 -5.09 0.72 12.65
CA SER A 119 -4.77 -0.12 13.81
C SER A 119 -4.52 -1.60 13.50
N GLU A 120 -5.04 -2.08 12.37
CA GLU A 120 -4.81 -3.41 11.81
C GLU A 120 -4.83 -3.26 10.28
N VAL A 121 -3.89 -3.89 9.56
CA VAL A 121 -3.84 -3.93 8.09
C VAL A 121 -3.80 -5.39 7.65
N ARG A 122 -4.60 -5.74 6.65
CA ARG A 122 -4.70 -7.09 6.09
C ARG A 122 -4.63 -6.99 4.57
N GLU A 123 -3.78 -7.80 3.96
CA GLU A 123 -3.49 -7.75 2.53
C GLU A 123 -3.76 -9.10 1.87
N TRP A 124 -4.15 -9.07 0.59
CA TRP A 124 -4.36 -10.25 -0.24
C TRP A 124 -3.86 -9.97 -1.66
N GLY A 125 -3.23 -10.97 -2.27
CA GLY A 125 -2.65 -10.88 -3.60
C GLY A 125 -1.58 -11.94 -3.80
N THR A 126 -1.10 -12.09 -5.03
CA THR A 126 0.08 -12.92 -5.30
C THR A 126 1.30 -12.33 -4.58
N ALA A 127 2.26 -13.16 -4.15
CA ALA A 127 3.47 -12.67 -3.48
C ALA A 127 4.25 -11.66 -4.33
N GLU A 128 4.21 -11.81 -5.66
CA GLU A 128 4.80 -10.87 -6.62
C GLU A 128 4.00 -9.56 -6.76
N GLY A 129 2.67 -9.64 -6.72
CA GLY A 129 1.79 -8.47 -6.68
C GLY A 129 2.05 -7.61 -5.45
N LEU A 130 2.04 -8.23 -4.25
CA LEU A 130 2.34 -7.57 -2.98
C LEU A 130 3.73 -6.93 -3.00
N ARG A 131 4.77 -7.68 -3.44
CA ARG A 131 6.13 -7.17 -3.59
C ARG A 131 6.20 -5.91 -4.47
N ARG A 132 5.42 -5.84 -5.55
CA ARG A 132 5.39 -4.68 -6.45
C ARG A 132 4.63 -3.49 -5.87
N VAL A 133 3.54 -3.73 -5.15
CA VAL A 133 2.82 -2.67 -4.42
C VAL A 133 3.72 -2.07 -3.33
N HIS A 134 4.35 -2.89 -2.49
CA HIS A 134 5.28 -2.42 -1.45
C HIS A 134 6.53 -1.72 -2.04
N ALA A 135 7.03 -2.18 -3.19
CA ALA A 135 8.16 -1.52 -3.87
C ALA A 135 7.77 -0.19 -4.54
N ALA A 136 6.52 -0.02 -4.95
CA ALA A 136 6.03 1.20 -5.60
C ALA A 136 5.56 2.27 -4.60
N PHE A 137 4.86 1.86 -3.54
CA PHE A 137 4.13 2.74 -2.61
C PHE A 137 4.60 2.64 -1.14
N GLY A 138 5.62 1.82 -0.85
CA GLY A 138 6.14 1.59 0.50
C GLY A 138 5.38 0.50 1.29
N PRO A 139 5.91 0.09 2.46
CA PRO A 139 5.25 -0.91 3.31
C PRO A 139 3.96 -0.39 3.96
N GLU A 140 3.83 0.93 4.13
CA GLU A 140 2.66 1.60 4.74
C GLU A 140 1.62 2.06 3.69
N TRP A 141 1.67 1.54 2.46
CA TRP A 141 0.88 2.07 1.32
C TRP A 141 -0.64 2.16 1.53
N MET A 142 -1.19 1.33 2.42
CA MET A 142 -2.62 1.34 2.78
C MET A 142 -2.99 2.51 3.71
N CYS A 143 -1.99 3.21 4.26
CA CYS A 143 -2.09 4.02 5.48
C CYS A 143 -1.28 5.32 5.47
N GLY A 144 -0.52 5.61 4.40
CA GLY A 144 0.26 6.85 4.22
C GLY A 144 -0.25 7.73 3.09
#